data_AF-A0A9X0CED4-F1
#
_entry.id   AF-A0A9X0CED4-F1
#
_cell.length_a   1.000
_cell.length_b   1.000
_cell.length_c   1.000
_cell.angle_alpha   90.00
_cell.angle_beta   90.00
_cell.angle_gamma   90.00
#
_symmetry.space_group_name_H-M   'P 1'
#
loop_
_entity.id
_entity.type
_entity.pdbx_description
1 polymer ?
#
loop_
_entity_poly.entity_id
_entity_poly.type
_entity_poly.pdbx_seq_one_letter_code
_entity_poly.pdbx_strand_id
1 'polypeptide(L)'
;MSDRLLSLLVSTVLMIAPLTANCDEISLSPETWPHGEFDRLERMTLNRIDRPKPLAVSDGKGLVAGTTEPLAVHSGMDALRKGGNAMDACLGDCSYRYR
;
A
#
# COMPACT_ATOMS: atom_id res chain seq x y z
N MET A 1 -15.23 15.83 45.30
CA MET A 1 -15.56 14.44 44.89
C MET A 1 -15.91 14.37 43.39
N SER A 2 -16.37 15.47 42.79
CA SER A 2 -16.62 15.63 41.34
C SER A 2 -15.37 15.57 40.45
N ASP A 3 -14.23 16.11 40.91
CA ASP A 3 -13.07 16.34 40.03
C ASP A 3 -12.32 15.05 39.68
N ARG A 4 -12.35 14.07 40.59
CA ARG A 4 -11.77 12.73 40.36
C ARG A 4 -12.62 11.90 39.41
N LEU A 5 -13.93 12.09 39.42
CA LEU A 5 -14.85 11.48 38.47
C LEU A 5 -14.64 12.07 37.07
N LEU A 6 -14.51 13.39 36.96
CA LEU A 6 -14.26 14.06 35.68
C LEU A 6 -12.93 13.61 35.04
N SER A 7 -11.87 13.50 35.85
CA SER A 7 -10.55 13.02 35.39
C SER A 7 -10.58 11.57 34.91
N LEU A 8 -11.33 10.69 35.59
CA LEU A 8 -11.47 9.29 35.18
C LEU A 8 -12.24 9.18 33.87
N LEU A 9 -13.30 9.97 33.69
CA LEU A 9 -14.09 9.99 32.45
C LEU A 9 -13.29 10.52 31.25
N VAL A 10 -12.46 11.55 31.45
CA VAL A 10 -11.59 12.06 30.38
C VAL A 10 -10.52 11.03 30.02
N SER A 11 -9.94 10.35 31.00
CA SER A 11 -8.92 9.32 30.77
C SER A 11 -9.48 8.09 30.04
N THR A 12 -10.73 7.68 30.32
CA THR A 12 -11.35 6.57 29.62
C THR A 12 -11.71 6.95 28.18
N VAL A 13 -12.23 8.15 27.93
CA VAL A 13 -12.52 8.64 26.57
C VAL A 13 -11.25 8.75 25.71
N LEU A 14 -10.14 9.21 26.29
CA LEU A 14 -8.85 9.32 25.59
C LEU A 14 -8.28 7.96 25.17
N MET A 15 -8.55 6.90 25.94
CA MET A 15 -8.08 5.53 25.64
C MET A 15 -8.94 4.80 24.60
N ILE A 16 -10.19 5.22 24.39
CA ILE A 16 -11.12 4.58 23.43
C ILE A 16 -11.03 5.24 22.05
N ALA A 17 -10.61 6.51 21.97
CA ALA A 17 -10.49 7.27 20.73
C ALA A 17 -9.57 6.68 19.62
N PRO A 18 -8.45 5.97 19.90
CA PRO A 18 -7.63 5.43 18.82
C PRO A 18 -8.21 4.15 18.20
N LEU A 19 -9.27 3.56 18.76
CA LEU A 19 -9.88 2.33 18.24
C LEU A 19 -10.83 2.58 17.06
N THR A 20 -11.20 3.83 16.80
CA THR A 20 -11.98 4.24 15.62
C THR A 20 -11.09 4.79 14.51
N ALA A 21 -9.81 4.39 14.47
CA ALA A 21 -9.01 4.59 13.27
C ALA A 21 -9.69 3.82 12.14
N ASN A 22 -10.27 4.56 11.20
CA ASN A 22 -10.99 4.05 10.05
C ASN A 22 -10.28 2.83 9.47
N CYS A 23 -10.95 1.67 9.50
CA CYS A 23 -10.70 0.62 8.53
C CYS A 23 -11.23 1.12 7.18
N ASP A 24 -10.64 2.17 6.63
CA ASP A 24 -10.74 2.40 5.20
C ASP A 24 -10.16 1.14 4.58
N GLU A 25 -11.00 0.42 3.84
CA GLU A 25 -10.59 -0.72 3.06
C GLU A 25 -9.45 -0.24 2.15
N ILE A 26 -8.20 -0.57 2.54
CA ILE A 26 -7.02 -0.19 1.78
C ILE A 26 -7.08 -1.00 0.49
N SER A 27 -7.78 -0.43 -0.48
CA SER A 27 -7.90 -1.03 -1.79
C SER A 27 -6.58 -0.84 -2.52
N LEU A 28 -5.97 -1.95 -2.93
CA LEU A 28 -4.82 -1.98 -3.83
C LEU A 28 -5.29 -2.09 -5.29
N SER A 29 -6.59 -1.96 -5.54
CA SER A 29 -7.16 -2.03 -6.88
C SER A 29 -6.76 -0.80 -7.70
N PRO A 30 -6.65 -0.94 -9.04
CA PRO A 30 -6.35 0.18 -9.93
C PRO A 30 -7.35 1.34 -9.85
N GLU A 31 -8.52 1.14 -9.26
CA GLU A 31 -9.54 2.17 -9.06
C GLU A 31 -9.07 3.29 -8.13
N THR A 32 -8.10 3.00 -7.26
CA THR A 32 -7.49 3.99 -6.36
C THR A 32 -6.28 4.71 -6.96
N TRP A 33 -5.84 4.32 -8.16
CA TRP A 33 -4.63 4.87 -8.75
C TRP A 33 -4.90 6.21 -9.44
N PRO A 34 -3.87 7.05 -9.61
CA PRO A 34 -3.99 8.28 -10.40
C PRO A 34 -4.49 8.00 -11.82
N HIS A 35 -5.33 8.89 -12.33
CA HIS A 35 -5.95 8.75 -13.66
C HIS A 35 -4.89 8.56 -14.76
N GLY A 36 -5.04 7.52 -15.58
CA GLY A 36 -4.13 7.17 -16.69
C GLY A 36 -2.88 6.37 -16.30
N GLU A 37 -2.67 6.09 -15.01
CA GLU A 37 -1.53 5.26 -14.56
C GLU A 37 -1.72 3.79 -14.99
N PHE A 38 -2.95 3.27 -14.94
CA PHE A 38 -3.28 1.94 -15.44
C PHE A 38 -2.92 1.81 -16.93
N ASP A 39 -3.43 2.69 -17.79
CA ASP A 39 -3.16 2.67 -19.24
C ASP A 39 -1.67 2.85 -19.57
N ARG A 40 -0.94 3.60 -18.73
CA ARG A 40 0.51 3.76 -18.87
C ARG A 40 1.22 2.43 -18.61
N LEU A 41 0.88 1.76 -17.50
CA LEU A 41 1.48 0.50 -17.10
C LEU A 41 1.06 -0.65 -18.02
N GLU A 42 -0.19 -0.69 -18.47
CA GLU A 42 -0.68 -1.65 -19.47
C GLU A 42 0.05 -1.52 -20.81
N ARG A 43 0.31 -0.29 -21.27
CA ARG A 43 1.15 -0.09 -22.47
C ARG A 43 2.59 -0.55 -22.26
N MET A 44 3.12 -0.48 -21.04
CA MET A 44 4.45 -1.03 -20.72
C MET A 44 4.43 -2.56 -20.69
N THR A 45 3.36 -3.16 -20.18
CA THR A 45 3.10 -4.61 -20.22
C THR A 45 3.08 -5.15 -21.65
N LEU A 46 2.40 -4.46 -22.56
CA LEU A 46 2.30 -4.88 -23.96
C LEU A 46 3.63 -4.69 -24.71
N ASN A 47 4.42 -3.68 -24.35
CA ASN A 47 5.72 -3.40 -24.94
C ASN A 47 6.88 -4.05 -24.15
N ARG A 48 6.88 -5.39 -24.04
CA ARG A 48 7.95 -6.19 -23.41
C ARG A 48 9.27 -6.22 -24.18
N ILE A 49 9.66 -5.10 -24.77
CA ILE A 49 10.98 -4.97 -25.39
C ILE A 49 12.02 -5.13 -24.29
N ASP A 50 13.06 -5.95 -24.56
CA ASP A 50 14.19 -6.24 -23.68
C ASP A 50 14.89 -4.95 -23.25
N ARG A 51 14.37 -4.31 -22.21
CA ARG A 51 15.02 -3.16 -21.57
C ARG A 51 16.01 -3.73 -20.57
N PRO A 52 17.28 -3.30 -20.59
CA PRO A 52 18.20 -3.65 -19.52
C PRO A 52 17.55 -3.18 -18.21
N LYS A 53 17.24 -4.13 -17.33
CA LYS A 53 16.65 -3.85 -16.02
C LYS A 53 17.78 -3.42 -15.09
N PRO A 54 17.94 -2.11 -14.80
CA PRO A 54 18.98 -1.68 -13.90
C PRO A 54 18.76 -2.29 -12.52
N LEU A 55 19.84 -2.47 -11.76
CA LEU A 55 19.74 -2.90 -10.36
C LEU A 55 18.86 -1.90 -9.60
N ALA A 56 17.78 -2.38 -9.01
CA ALA A 56 16.89 -1.55 -8.24
C ALA A 56 17.46 -1.35 -6.83
N VAL A 57 17.56 -0.09 -6.41
CA VAL A 57 18.11 0.31 -5.10
C VAL A 57 17.05 1.14 -4.38
N SER A 58 16.94 0.94 -3.07
CA SER A 58 16.04 1.71 -2.20
C SER A 58 16.81 2.19 -0.98
N ASP A 59 16.59 3.45 -0.58
CA ASP A 59 17.21 4.08 0.59
C ASP A 59 16.58 3.61 1.92
N GLY A 60 16.28 2.31 2.03
CA GLY A 60 15.69 1.70 3.22
C GLY A 60 14.16 1.81 3.34
N LYS A 61 13.46 2.35 2.33
CA LYS A 61 11.99 2.51 2.33
C LYS A 61 11.22 1.33 1.72
N GLY A 62 11.90 0.19 1.52
CA GLY A 62 11.35 -1.00 0.86
C GLY A 62 11.55 -0.99 -0.65
N LEU A 63 11.59 -2.18 -1.24
CA LEU A 63 11.82 -2.40 -2.67
C LEU A 63 10.93 -3.55 -3.15
N VAL A 64 10.31 -3.40 -4.32
CA VAL A 64 9.62 -4.48 -5.04
C VAL A 64 10.39 -4.72 -6.34
N ALA A 65 10.90 -5.93 -6.53
CA ALA A 65 11.72 -6.32 -7.68
C ALA A 65 11.44 -7.77 -8.09
N GLY A 66 11.92 -8.18 -9.27
CA GLY A 66 11.79 -9.57 -9.75
C GLY A 66 10.47 -9.91 -10.46
N THR A 67 9.58 -8.94 -10.64
CA THR A 67 8.32 -9.17 -11.35
C THR A 67 8.52 -9.10 -12.87
N THR A 68 7.66 -9.80 -13.61
CA THR A 68 7.59 -9.75 -15.07
C THR A 68 6.64 -8.66 -15.57
N GLU A 69 5.92 -8.00 -14.65
CA GLU A 69 4.71 -7.24 -14.95
C GLU A 69 4.73 -5.89 -14.21
N PRO A 70 4.78 -4.74 -14.91
CA PRO A 70 4.85 -3.41 -14.29
C PRO A 70 3.68 -3.10 -13.36
N LEU A 71 2.49 -3.62 -13.68
CA LEU A 71 1.27 -3.44 -12.90
C LEU A 71 1.36 -4.13 -11.53
N ALA A 72 1.97 -5.31 -11.49
CA ALA A 72 2.18 -6.05 -10.26
C ALA A 72 3.20 -5.33 -9.33
N VAL A 73 4.29 -4.78 -9.91
CA VAL A 73 5.23 -3.91 -9.17
C VAL A 73 4.49 -2.73 -8.55
N HIS A 74 3.63 -2.06 -9.31
CA HIS A 74 2.89 -0.89 -8.84
C HIS A 74 2.00 -1.24 -7.64
N SER A 75 1.25 -2.34 -7.73
CA SER A 75 0.40 -2.83 -6.63
C SER A 75 1.22 -3.12 -5.36
N GLY A 76 2.35 -3.83 -5.48
CA GLY A 76 3.22 -4.12 -4.34
C GLY A 76 3.86 -2.85 -3.74
N MET A 77 4.26 -1.88 -4.57
CA MET A 77 4.75 -0.60 -4.08
C MET A 77 3.66 0.22 -3.40
N ASP A 78 2.43 0.15 -3.87
CA ASP A 78 1.30 0.85 -3.26
C ASP A 78 1.00 0.29 -1.87
N ALA A 79 1.09 -1.03 -1.69
CA ALA A 79 1.02 -1.65 -0.36
C ALA A 79 2.13 -1.13 0.59
N LEU A 80 3.37 -1.01 0.12
CA LEU A 80 4.46 -0.42 0.93
C LEU A 80 4.20 1.07 1.25
N ARG A 81 3.70 1.85 0.28
CA ARG A 81 3.39 3.28 0.47
C ARG A 81 2.29 3.51 1.49
N LYS A 82 1.32 2.59 1.55
CA LYS A 82 0.20 2.62 2.52
C LYS A 82 0.61 2.12 3.91
N GLY A 83 1.89 1.81 4.14
CA GLY A 83 2.42 1.39 5.44
C GLY A 83 2.43 -0.12 5.65
N GLY A 84 2.13 -0.90 4.62
CA GLY A 84 2.24 -2.36 4.63
C GLY A 84 3.69 -2.83 4.73
N ASN A 85 3.87 -4.04 5.25
CA ASN A 85 5.17 -4.68 5.34
C ASN A 85 5.52 -5.44 4.04
N ALA A 86 6.67 -6.12 4.02
CA ALA A 86 7.13 -6.86 2.84
C ALA A 86 6.17 -8.01 2.42
N MET A 87 5.44 -8.61 3.36
CA MET A 87 4.43 -9.63 3.07
C MET A 87 3.20 -9.01 2.39
N ASP A 88 2.74 -7.86 2.86
CA ASP A 88 1.62 -7.13 2.22
C ASP A 88 1.98 -6.72 0.80
N ALA A 89 3.22 -6.29 0.59
CA ALA A 89 3.75 -5.99 -0.74
C ALA A 89 3.77 -7.22 -1.66
N CYS A 90 4.14 -8.39 -1.13
CA CYS A 90 4.11 -9.65 -1.86
C CYS A 90 2.67 -10.05 -2.21
N LEU A 91 1.72 -9.90 -1.29
CA LEU A 91 0.31 -10.18 -1.55
C LEU A 91 -0.29 -9.24 -2.60
N GLY A 92 0.05 -7.95 -2.54
CA GLY A 92 -0.36 -6.96 -3.55
C GLY A 92 0.20 -7.28 -4.95
N ASP A 93 1.48 -7.65 -5.04
CA ASP A 93 2.13 -8.07 -6.28
C ASP A 93 1.49 -9.36 -6.84
N CYS A 94 1.29 -10.38 -6.00
CA CYS A 94 0.67 -11.64 -6.39
C CYS A 94 -0.80 -11.47 -6.80
N SER A 95 -1.57 -10.63 -6.11
CA SER A 95 -2.99 -10.41 -6.40
C SER A 95 -3.23 -9.92 -7.83
N TYR A 96 -2.33 -9.08 -8.36
CA TYR A 96 -2.43 -8.60 -9.73
C TYR A 96 -2.22 -9.72 -10.77
N ARG A 97 -1.40 -10.74 -10.46
CA ARG A 97 -1.09 -11.84 -11.39
C ARG A 97 -2.26 -12.80 -11.63
N TYR A 98 -3.28 -12.81 -10.77
CA TYR A 98 -4.43 -13.72 -10.85
C TYR A 98 -5.73 -13.06 -11.32
N ARG A 99 -5.67 -11.82 -11.81
CA ARG A 99 -6.80 -11.12 -12.42
C ARG A 99 -6.77 -11.28 -13.94
#